data_AF-A0A0P6X3E0-F1
#
_entry.id   AF-A0A0P6X3E0-F1
#
_cell.length_a   1.000
_cell.length_b   1.000
_cell.length_c   1.000
_cell.angle_alpha   90.00
_cell.angle_beta   90.00
_cell.angle_gamma   90.00
#
_symmetry.space_group_name_H-M   'P 1'
#
loop_
_entity.id
_entity.type
_entity.pdbx_description
1 polymer ?
#
loop_
_entity_poly.entity_id
_entity_poly.type
_entity_poly.pdbx_seq_one_letter_code
_entity_poly.pdbx_strand_id
1 'polypeptide(L)'
;MDTEFDVINYEIGMFLSALIFYQKRMEKDCSDSVMENYIKNALAESLVLHIRVLTEIFMPGGREDDIKAVNVMKKWCDEHKLLIKNLHHAYEKVYVSELKGTSKTLIDKLLAHGTNKRGKEFDWSPVIRTMEPPLIEILKTLSKEEFPALNLLSHIEDCETKEIPVFSTHTPSSAVINRWVHPDDRETPTHK
;
A
#
# COMPACT_ATOMS: atom_id res chain seq x y z
N MET A 1 14.15 0.54 -27.41
CA MET A 1 13.85 1.10 -26.08
C MET A 1 12.92 0.09 -25.47
N ASP A 2 13.39 -0.68 -24.50
CA ASP A 2 12.67 -1.86 -24.02
C ASP A 2 11.50 -1.39 -23.15
N THR A 3 10.29 -1.42 -23.72
CA THR A 3 9.08 -0.84 -23.13
C THR A 3 8.77 -1.37 -21.73
N GLU A 4 9.19 -2.59 -21.41
CA GLU A 4 9.03 -3.19 -20.08
C GLU A 4 9.91 -2.51 -19.03
N PHE A 5 11.16 -2.16 -19.36
CA PHE A 5 12.04 -1.42 -18.44
C PHE A 5 11.47 -0.03 -18.14
N ASP A 6 10.94 0.66 -19.15
CA ASP A 6 10.34 1.98 -18.98
C ASP A 6 9.13 1.94 -18.05
N VAL A 7 8.28 0.90 -18.18
CA VAL A 7 7.13 0.71 -17.30
C VAL A 7 7.57 0.37 -15.88
N ILE A 8 8.53 -0.53 -15.70
CA ILE A 8 9.03 -0.88 -14.36
C ILE A 8 9.67 0.35 -13.70
N ASN A 9 10.48 1.11 -14.43
CA ASN A 9 11.09 2.35 -13.93
C ASN A 9 10.03 3.40 -13.57
N TYR A 10 8.97 3.53 -14.37
CA TYR A 10 7.84 4.40 -14.07
C TYR A 10 7.14 3.98 -12.76
N GLU A 11 6.82 2.69 -12.59
CA GLU A 11 6.15 2.20 -11.39
C GLU A 11 7.02 2.34 -10.13
N ILE A 12 8.34 2.12 -10.25
CA ILE A 12 9.30 2.43 -9.18
C ILE A 12 9.23 3.91 -8.81
N GLY A 13 9.26 4.81 -9.81
CA GLY A 13 9.21 6.25 -9.59
C GLY A 13 7.92 6.70 -8.93
N MET A 14 6.78 6.15 -9.34
CA MET A 14 5.48 6.45 -8.77
C MET A 14 5.35 5.95 -7.33
N PHE A 15 5.80 4.72 -7.05
CA PHE A 15 5.85 4.17 -5.70
C PHE A 15 6.69 5.04 -4.77
N LEU A 16 7.94 5.33 -5.14
CA LEU A 16 8.87 6.10 -4.31
C LEU A 16 8.36 7.53 -4.09
N SER A 17 7.86 8.18 -5.13
CA SER A 17 7.28 9.53 -5.02
C SER A 17 6.08 9.54 -4.09
N ALA A 18 5.13 8.61 -4.27
CA ALA A 18 3.95 8.49 -3.42
C ALA A 18 4.33 8.24 -1.96
N LEU A 19 5.32 7.39 -1.71
CA LEU A 19 5.83 7.11 -0.37
C LEU A 19 6.43 8.36 0.30
N ILE A 20 7.31 9.08 -0.41
CA ILE A 20 7.92 10.32 0.09
C ILE A 20 6.86 11.37 0.42
N PHE A 21 5.86 11.56 -0.47
CA PHE A 21 4.79 12.51 -0.23
C PHE A 21 3.87 12.08 0.92
N TYR A 22 3.58 10.78 1.02
CA TYR A 22 2.79 10.21 2.10
C TYR A 22 3.48 10.43 3.45
N GLN A 23 4.74 10.05 3.60
CA GLN A 23 5.53 10.23 4.83
C GLN A 23 5.59 11.71 5.26
N LYS A 24 5.97 12.61 4.35
CA LYS A 24 6.01 14.06 4.61
C LYS A 24 4.65 14.65 5.03
N ARG A 25 3.55 14.07 4.59
CA ARG A 25 2.19 14.50 4.96
C ARG A 25 1.68 13.85 6.24
N MET A 26 2.21 12.69 6.62
CA MET A 26 1.95 12.08 7.93
C MET A 26 2.73 12.78 9.05
N GLU A 27 3.95 13.28 8.78
CA GLU A 27 4.78 14.02 9.75
C GLU A 27 4.21 15.38 10.15
N LYS A 28 3.44 16.01 9.25
CA LYS A 28 2.81 17.29 9.56
C LYS A 28 1.57 17.05 10.42
N ASP A 29 1.56 17.66 11.61
CA ASP A 29 0.36 17.98 12.40
C ASP A 29 -0.51 18.97 11.62
N CYS A 30 -1.02 18.51 10.47
CA CYS A 30 -2.02 19.23 9.72
C CYS A 30 -3.32 19.09 10.49
N SER A 31 -3.82 20.24 10.98
CA SER A 31 -5.18 20.42 11.51
C SER A 31 -6.19 19.54 10.77
N ASP A 32 -7.17 18.98 11.50
CA ASP A 32 -8.29 18.14 11.05
C ASP A 32 -9.21 18.78 9.98
N SER A 33 -8.63 19.35 8.94
CA SER A 33 -9.36 19.88 7.80
C SER A 33 -9.76 18.73 6.90
N VAL A 34 -11.00 18.77 6.45
CA VAL A 34 -11.58 17.78 5.51
C VAL A 34 -10.70 17.64 4.25
N MET A 35 -10.10 18.73 3.79
CA MET A 35 -9.21 18.75 2.62
C MET A 35 -7.92 17.95 2.84
N GLU A 36 -7.27 18.12 3.99
CA GLU A 36 -6.05 17.37 4.31
C GLU A 36 -6.34 15.87 4.44
N ASN A 37 -7.49 15.50 5.01
CA ASN A 37 -7.92 14.10 5.03
C ASN A 37 -8.14 13.52 3.63
N TYR A 38 -8.71 14.29 2.68
CA TYR A 38 -8.83 13.84 1.29
C TYR A 38 -7.47 13.62 0.62
N ILE A 39 -6.51 14.53 0.85
CA ILE A 39 -5.15 14.42 0.29
C ILE A 39 -4.43 13.20 0.89
N LYS A 40 -4.50 13.01 2.21
CA LYS A 40 -3.90 11.85 2.90
C LYS A 40 -4.44 10.53 2.35
N ASN A 41 -5.76 10.44 2.16
CA ASN A 41 -6.40 9.26 1.60
C ASN A 41 -6.01 9.01 0.14
N ALA A 42 -5.99 10.06 -0.69
CA ALA A 42 -5.56 9.92 -2.08
C ALA A 42 -4.10 9.46 -2.20
N LEU A 43 -3.21 9.95 -1.33
CA LEU A 43 -1.82 9.50 -1.27
C LEU A 43 -1.71 8.04 -0.82
N ALA A 44 -2.45 7.63 0.21
CA ALA A 44 -2.46 6.25 0.69
C ALA A 44 -2.98 5.28 -0.39
N GLU A 45 -4.07 5.63 -1.07
CA GLU A 45 -4.63 4.86 -2.18
C GLU A 45 -3.65 4.72 -3.34
N SER A 46 -3.03 5.84 -3.74
CA SER A 46 -2.01 5.86 -4.79
C SER A 46 -0.82 4.97 -4.42
N LEU A 47 -0.33 5.07 -3.19
CA LEU A 47 0.77 4.26 -2.69
C LEU A 47 0.43 2.76 -2.70
N VAL A 48 -0.76 2.38 -2.24
CA VAL A 48 -1.23 0.98 -2.26
C VAL A 48 -1.37 0.46 -3.70
N LEU A 49 -1.83 1.29 -4.63
CA LEU A 49 -1.92 0.92 -6.04
C LEU A 49 -0.54 0.56 -6.60
N HIS A 50 0.46 1.41 -6.37
CA HIS A 50 1.82 1.15 -6.87
C HIS A 50 2.52 0.00 -6.13
N ILE A 51 2.26 -0.19 -4.83
CA ILE A 51 2.66 -1.39 -4.08
C ILE A 51 2.14 -2.65 -4.76
N ARG A 52 0.85 -2.67 -5.12
CA ARG A 52 0.21 -3.81 -5.78
C ARG A 52 0.87 -4.09 -7.13
N VAL A 53 1.04 -3.08 -7.97
CA VAL A 53 1.65 -3.22 -9.30
C VAL A 53 3.09 -3.75 -9.20
N LEU A 54 3.93 -3.14 -8.35
CA LEU A 54 5.30 -3.62 -8.14
C LEU A 54 5.34 -5.05 -7.59
N THR A 55 4.41 -5.39 -6.69
CA THR A 55 4.30 -6.76 -6.20
C THR A 55 3.99 -7.75 -7.33
N GLU A 56 3.07 -7.41 -8.23
CA GLU A 56 2.74 -8.24 -9.40
C GLU A 56 3.89 -8.35 -10.41
N ILE A 57 4.73 -7.31 -10.53
CA ILE A 57 5.93 -7.30 -11.37
C ILE A 57 7.00 -8.24 -10.81
N PHE A 58 7.21 -8.24 -9.48
CA PHE A 58 8.26 -9.04 -8.83
C PHE A 58 7.86 -10.49 -8.51
N MET A 59 6.56 -10.76 -8.34
CA MET A 59 6.09 -12.12 -8.07
C MET A 59 6.10 -13.00 -9.34
N PRO A 60 6.45 -14.30 -9.23
CA PRO A 60 6.56 -15.21 -10.36
C PRO A 60 5.22 -15.72 -10.94
N GLY A 61 4.08 -15.10 -10.60
CA GLY A 61 2.75 -15.47 -11.10
C GLY A 61 2.07 -14.35 -11.87
N GLY A 62 1.06 -14.65 -12.69
CA GLY A 62 0.35 -13.65 -13.51
C GLY A 62 -0.09 -14.24 -14.85
N ARG A 63 -0.57 -13.37 -15.74
CA ARG A 63 -0.83 -13.72 -17.15
C ARG A 63 0.48 -13.66 -17.96
N GLU A 64 0.50 -14.34 -19.09
CA GLU A 64 1.66 -14.37 -20.00
C GLU A 64 2.03 -12.97 -20.51
N ASP A 65 1.04 -12.11 -20.74
CA ASP A 65 1.22 -10.73 -21.22
C ASP A 65 1.53 -9.71 -20.10
N ASP A 66 1.60 -10.15 -18.84
CA ASP A 66 1.92 -9.24 -17.74
C ASP A 66 3.42 -8.92 -17.74
N ILE A 67 3.76 -7.66 -17.46
CA ILE A 67 5.17 -7.26 -17.28
C ILE A 67 5.72 -7.92 -16.03
N LYS A 68 6.84 -8.65 -16.18
CA LYS A 68 7.53 -9.33 -15.07
C LYS A 68 8.99 -8.93 -15.02
N ALA A 69 9.48 -8.66 -13.82
CA ALA A 69 10.89 -8.34 -13.62
C ALA A 69 11.82 -9.50 -14.02
N VAL A 70 11.35 -10.76 -13.96
CA VAL A 70 12.10 -11.93 -14.47
C VAL A 70 12.34 -11.91 -15.98
N ASN A 71 11.53 -11.19 -16.76
CA ASN A 71 11.68 -11.11 -18.22
C ASN A 71 12.76 -10.11 -18.62
N VAL A 72 12.92 -9.04 -17.83
CA VAL A 72 13.88 -7.96 -18.11
C VAL A 72 15.21 -8.14 -17.39
N MET A 73 15.23 -8.79 -16.22
CA MET A 73 16.44 -8.94 -15.43
C MET A 73 17.16 -10.24 -15.77
N LYS A 74 18.40 -10.10 -16.28
CA LYS A 74 19.15 -11.20 -16.92
C LYS A 74 19.34 -12.43 -16.05
N LYS A 75 19.53 -12.29 -14.72
CA LYS A 75 19.48 -13.37 -13.71
C LYS A 75 19.27 -12.80 -12.31
N TRP A 76 18.32 -13.38 -11.56
CA TRP A 76 18.16 -13.13 -10.13
C TRP A 76 19.12 -14.03 -9.32
N CYS A 77 19.96 -13.43 -8.47
CA CYS A 77 20.76 -14.18 -7.51
C CYS A 77 19.91 -14.69 -6.33
N ASP A 78 20.48 -15.54 -5.46
CA ASP A 78 19.73 -16.16 -4.36
C ASP A 78 19.23 -15.15 -3.32
N GLU A 79 19.97 -14.06 -3.10
CA GLU A 79 19.53 -12.94 -2.27
C GLU A 79 18.22 -12.34 -2.78
N HIS A 80 18.12 -12.09 -4.09
CA HIS A 80 16.89 -11.58 -4.66
C HIS A 80 15.72 -12.56 -4.56
N LYS A 81 15.95 -13.86 -4.73
CA LYS A 81 14.91 -14.88 -4.55
C LYS A 81 14.38 -14.88 -3.11
N LEU A 82 15.26 -14.67 -2.14
CA LEU A 82 14.88 -14.52 -0.74
C LEU A 82 14.02 -13.27 -0.52
N LEU A 83 14.42 -12.13 -1.09
CA LEU A 83 13.64 -10.89 -0.98
C LEU A 83 12.25 -11.00 -1.63
N ILE A 84 12.16 -11.62 -2.82
CA ILE A 84 10.88 -11.91 -3.48
C ILE A 84 10.01 -12.85 -2.63
N LYS A 85 10.62 -13.84 -1.96
CA LYS A 85 9.90 -14.72 -1.03
C LYS A 85 9.37 -13.95 0.18
N ASN A 86 10.14 -13.01 0.72
CA ASN A 86 9.69 -12.15 1.83
C ASN A 86 8.52 -11.26 1.40
N LEU A 87 8.58 -10.69 0.19
CA LEU A 87 7.48 -9.95 -0.41
C LEU A 87 6.22 -10.81 -0.55
N HIS A 88 6.36 -12.06 -1.01
CA HIS A 88 5.24 -12.99 -1.11
C HIS A 88 4.62 -13.29 0.27
N HIS A 89 5.43 -13.48 1.30
CA HIS A 89 4.94 -13.69 2.66
C HIS A 89 4.19 -12.46 3.21
N ALA A 90 4.73 -11.26 2.99
CA ALA A 90 4.08 -10.01 3.33
C ALA A 90 2.73 -9.86 2.61
N TYR A 91 2.70 -10.20 1.33
CA TYR A 91 1.47 -10.23 0.53
C TYR A 91 0.44 -11.18 1.14
N GLU A 92 0.80 -12.44 1.40
CA GLU A 92 -0.10 -13.41 2.03
C GLU A 92 -0.65 -12.91 3.37
N LYS A 93 0.20 -12.32 4.22
CA LYS A 93 -0.20 -11.74 5.51
C LYS A 93 -1.28 -10.67 5.34
N VAL A 94 -1.11 -9.74 4.39
CA VAL A 94 -2.09 -8.68 4.13
C VAL A 94 -3.46 -9.27 3.78
N TYR A 95 -3.51 -10.27 2.89
CA TYR A 95 -4.78 -10.85 2.43
C TYR A 95 -5.42 -11.80 3.46
N VAL A 96 -4.61 -12.54 4.22
CA VAL A 96 -5.09 -13.53 5.17
C VAL A 96 -5.48 -12.90 6.52
N SER A 97 -4.66 -12.00 7.07
CA SER A 97 -4.86 -11.49 8.44
C SER A 97 -5.37 -10.05 8.50
N GLU A 98 -4.72 -9.12 7.82
CA GLU A 98 -5.01 -7.68 7.97
C GLU A 98 -6.35 -7.29 7.36
N LEU A 99 -6.72 -7.95 6.25
CA LEU A 99 -7.97 -7.69 5.54
C LEU A 99 -9.06 -8.74 5.81
N LYS A 100 -8.91 -9.57 6.85
CA LYS A 100 -9.95 -10.52 7.33
C LYS A 100 -10.58 -11.40 6.23
N GLY A 101 -9.77 -11.94 5.30
CA GLY A 101 -10.28 -12.81 4.23
C GLY A 101 -10.90 -12.06 3.04
N THR A 102 -10.66 -10.76 2.93
CA THR A 102 -11.01 -9.97 1.76
C THR A 102 -10.32 -10.53 0.52
N SER A 103 -11.10 -11.05 -0.44
CA SER A 103 -10.55 -11.57 -1.70
C SER A 103 -9.76 -10.50 -2.46
N LYS A 104 -8.74 -10.90 -3.25
CA LYS A 104 -8.00 -10.04 -4.20
C LYS A 104 -8.94 -9.13 -5.00
N THR A 105 -10.06 -9.70 -5.45
CA THR A 105 -11.13 -9.04 -6.19
C THR A 105 -11.76 -7.86 -5.43
N LEU A 106 -11.82 -7.88 -4.10
CA LEU A 106 -12.38 -6.78 -3.32
C LEU A 106 -11.37 -5.64 -3.15
N ILE A 107 -10.06 -5.89 -3.04
CA ILE A 107 -9.07 -4.79 -3.12
C ILE A 107 -9.10 -4.16 -4.51
N ASP A 108 -9.14 -4.96 -5.57
CA ASP A 108 -9.27 -4.46 -6.94
C ASP A 108 -10.55 -3.63 -7.12
N LYS A 109 -11.66 -4.04 -6.50
CA LYS A 109 -12.91 -3.25 -6.46
C LYS A 109 -12.79 -1.98 -5.61
N LEU A 110 -12.15 -2.07 -4.45
CA LEU A 110 -11.96 -0.92 -3.56
C LEU A 110 -11.13 0.15 -4.27
N LEU A 111 -10.01 -0.20 -4.89
CA LEU A 111 -9.19 0.69 -5.72
C LEU A 111 -9.96 1.25 -6.95
N ALA A 112 -11.04 0.61 -7.38
CA ALA A 112 -11.91 1.06 -8.48
C ALA A 112 -13.10 1.96 -8.06
N HIS A 113 -13.44 2.10 -6.76
CA HIS A 113 -14.59 2.88 -6.30
C HIS A 113 -14.21 4.29 -5.79
N GLY A 114 -14.88 5.34 -6.29
CA GLY A 114 -14.54 6.75 -6.04
C GLY A 114 -14.19 7.17 -4.59
N THR A 115 -13.21 8.06 -4.50
CA THR A 115 -12.45 8.57 -3.34
C THR A 115 -13.23 8.89 -2.05
N ASN A 116 -14.53 9.14 -2.13
CA ASN A 116 -15.30 9.64 -0.99
C ASN A 116 -15.74 8.52 -0.03
N LYS A 117 -15.90 7.29 -0.52
CA LYS A 117 -16.20 6.11 0.32
C LYS A 117 -14.92 5.50 0.91
N ARG A 118 -13.86 5.42 0.11
CA ARG A 118 -12.58 4.79 0.48
C ARG A 118 -11.92 5.41 1.71
N GLY A 119 -11.83 6.74 1.74
CA GLY A 119 -11.09 7.47 2.78
C GLY A 119 -11.75 7.53 4.16
N LYS A 120 -13.01 7.10 4.30
CA LYS A 120 -13.71 7.05 5.59
C LYS A 120 -13.89 5.62 6.13
N GLU A 121 -13.83 4.62 5.25
CA GLU A 121 -14.20 3.23 5.58
C GLU A 121 -12.99 2.27 5.58
N PHE A 122 -11.86 2.64 4.97
CA PHE A 122 -10.72 1.73 4.82
C PHE A 122 -9.40 2.36 5.30
N ASP A 123 -8.77 1.71 6.27
CA ASP A 123 -7.41 2.03 6.71
C ASP A 123 -6.39 1.23 5.89
N TRP A 124 -5.64 1.94 5.04
CA TRP A 124 -4.57 1.35 4.21
C TRP A 124 -3.24 1.18 4.95
N SER A 125 -3.10 1.73 6.17
CA SER A 125 -1.85 1.71 6.93
C SER A 125 -1.32 0.30 7.18
N PRO A 126 -2.14 -0.73 7.49
CA PRO A 126 -1.65 -2.10 7.63
C PRO A 126 -1.03 -2.66 6.34
N VAL A 127 -1.63 -2.34 5.18
CA VAL A 127 -1.11 -2.75 3.87
C VAL A 127 0.24 -2.09 3.62
N ILE A 128 0.30 -0.76 3.79
CA ILE A 128 1.53 0.02 3.56
C ILE A 128 2.64 -0.48 4.48
N ARG A 129 2.42 -0.54 5.80
CA ARG A 129 3.43 -0.99 6.78
C ARG A 129 3.94 -2.41 6.55
N THR A 130 3.13 -3.29 5.96
CA THR A 130 3.51 -4.68 5.74
C THR A 130 4.24 -4.86 4.40
N MET A 131 3.82 -4.14 3.36
CA MET A 131 4.32 -4.34 2.00
C MET A 131 5.47 -3.42 1.61
N GLU A 132 5.54 -2.22 2.19
CA GLU A 132 6.57 -1.23 1.87
C GLU A 132 8.00 -1.74 2.18
N PRO A 133 8.31 -2.28 3.38
CA PRO A 133 9.68 -2.68 3.69
C PRO A 133 10.28 -3.71 2.71
N PRO A 134 9.64 -4.86 2.41
CA PRO A 134 10.23 -5.83 1.49
C PRO A 134 10.34 -5.30 0.05
N LEU A 135 9.45 -4.37 -0.36
CA LEU A 135 9.59 -3.71 -1.66
C LEU A 135 10.82 -2.80 -1.68
N ILE A 136 11.04 -1.99 -0.64
CA ILE A 136 12.23 -1.12 -0.54
C ILE A 136 13.51 -1.96 -0.53
N GLU A 137 13.53 -3.10 0.17
CA GLU A 137 14.69 -4.00 0.16
C GLU A 137 15.01 -4.50 -1.25
N ILE A 138 14.00 -4.94 -2.02
CA ILE A 138 14.18 -5.34 -3.43
C ILE A 138 14.72 -4.17 -4.25
N LEU A 139 14.13 -2.98 -4.13
CA LEU A 139 14.55 -1.82 -4.91
C LEU A 139 16.00 -1.40 -4.62
N LYS A 140 16.48 -1.56 -3.38
CA LYS A 140 17.86 -1.27 -3.00
C LYS A 140 18.89 -2.18 -3.67
N THR A 141 18.49 -3.37 -4.13
CA THR A 141 19.41 -4.30 -4.82
C THR A 141 19.45 -4.08 -6.34
N LEU A 142 18.57 -3.26 -6.89
CA LEU A 142 18.51 -2.98 -8.32
C LEU A 142 19.53 -1.89 -8.73
N SER A 143 19.98 -1.95 -9.99
CA SER A 143 20.94 -0.97 -10.53
C SER A 143 20.27 0.37 -10.82
N LYS A 144 20.83 1.46 -10.28
CA LYS A 144 20.43 2.84 -10.61
C LYS A 144 20.74 3.23 -12.06
N GLU A 145 21.70 2.56 -12.70
CA GLU A 145 22.01 2.76 -14.12
C GLU A 145 20.88 2.21 -15.01
N GLU A 146 20.25 1.12 -14.60
CA GLU A 146 19.13 0.49 -15.31
C GLU A 146 17.79 1.13 -14.95
N PHE A 147 17.63 1.55 -13.68
CA PHE A 147 16.39 2.17 -13.18
C PHE A 147 16.68 3.53 -12.52
N PRO A 148 16.74 4.64 -13.30
CA PRO A 148 17.03 5.96 -12.78
C PRO A 148 16.08 6.46 -11.69
N ALA A 149 14.85 5.94 -11.62
CA ALA A 149 13.88 6.27 -10.58
C ALA A 149 14.37 5.92 -9.16
N LEU A 150 15.29 4.95 -9.02
CA LEU A 150 15.91 4.57 -7.75
C LEU A 150 16.74 5.69 -7.12
N ASN A 151 17.05 6.77 -7.85
CA ASN A 151 17.64 7.96 -7.25
C ASN A 151 16.75 8.61 -6.20
N LEU A 152 15.44 8.34 -6.21
CA LEU A 152 14.51 8.84 -5.19
C LEU A 152 14.69 8.16 -3.82
N LEU A 153 15.36 7.00 -3.73
CA LEU A 153 15.58 6.29 -2.46
C LEU A 153 16.34 7.13 -1.42
N SER A 154 17.24 8.03 -1.86
CA SER A 154 17.97 8.91 -0.95
C SER A 154 17.06 9.82 -0.14
N HIS A 155 15.89 10.19 -0.69
CA HIS A 155 14.91 11.03 0.00
C HIS A 155 14.10 10.29 1.07
N ILE A 156 14.20 8.96 1.14
CA ILE A 156 13.55 8.12 2.15
C ILE A 156 14.52 7.87 3.31
N GLU A 157 15.80 7.61 3.01
CA GLU A 157 16.85 7.39 4.04
C GLU A 157 17.10 8.66 4.88
N ASP A 158 16.88 9.84 4.31
CA ASP A 158 16.90 11.13 5.04
C ASP A 158 15.71 11.30 6.03
N CYS A 159 14.64 10.51 5.90
CA CYS A 159 13.50 10.53 6.81
C CYS A 159 13.70 9.64 8.05
N GLU A 160 14.41 8.51 7.93
CA GLU A 160 14.69 7.61 9.08
C GLU A 160 15.70 8.21 10.10
N THR A 161 16.49 9.20 9.68
CA THR A 161 17.46 9.87 10.57
C THR A 161 16.84 10.98 11.44
N LYS A 162 15.54 11.27 11.29
CA LYS A 162 14.80 12.17 12.16
C LYS A 162 13.93 11.37 13.12
N GLU A 163 14.44 11.24 14.35
CA GLU A 163 13.78 10.80 15.58
C GLU A 163 12.38 10.17 15.43
N ILE A 164 12.31 8.87 15.68
CA ILE A 164 11.07 8.12 15.92
C ILE A 164 10.22 8.91 16.93
N PRO A 165 9.03 9.43 16.57
CA PRO A 165 8.12 9.93 17.58
C PRO A 165 7.61 8.72 18.35
N VAL A 166 7.93 8.68 19.64
CA VAL A 166 7.34 7.76 20.60
C VAL A 166 5.84 8.01 20.58
N PHE A 167 5.08 7.16 19.88
CA PHE A 167 3.63 7.18 19.94
C PHE A 167 3.21 6.93 21.39
N SER A 168 2.70 7.98 22.04
CA SER A 168 2.10 7.92 23.36
C SER A 168 0.94 6.93 23.34
N THR A 169 0.99 5.92 24.18
CA THR A 169 -0.10 4.97 24.41
C THR A 169 -1.23 5.63 25.19
N HIS A 170 -1.98 6.52 24.55
CA HIS A 170 -3.30 6.90 25.03
C HIS A 170 -4.34 6.01 24.36
N THR A 171 -4.71 4.95 25.06
CA THR A 171 -5.91 4.16 24.80
C THR A 171 -7.14 5.08 24.87
N PRO A 172 -7.94 5.23 23.81
CA PRO A 172 -9.26 5.83 23.93
C PRO A 172 -10.16 4.89 24.74
N SER A 173 -10.80 5.45 25.77
CA SER A 173 -11.75 4.81 26.67
C SER A 173 -12.81 3.97 25.93
N SER A 174 -13.09 2.79 26.47
CA SER A 174 -13.95 1.71 25.96
C SER A 174 -15.46 2.01 25.88
N ALA A 175 -15.86 3.25 25.57
CA ALA A 175 -17.24 3.71 25.72
C ALA A 175 -17.85 4.33 24.45
N VAL A 176 -17.62 3.76 23.25
CA VAL A 176 -18.48 4.04 22.08
C VAL A 176 -18.57 2.81 21.16
N ILE A 177 -19.11 1.69 21.65
CA ILE A 177 -19.63 0.62 20.78
C ILE A 177 -21.02 0.29 21.28
N ASN A 178 -22.03 0.97 20.72
CA ASN A 178 -23.39 0.46 20.50
C ASN A 178 -24.27 1.58 19.94
N ARG A 179 -24.28 1.72 18.61
CA ARG A 179 -25.45 2.21 17.86
C ARG A 179 -25.22 2.01 16.36
N TRP A 180 -25.53 0.81 15.89
CA TRP A 180 -26.04 0.63 14.54
C TRP A 180 -27.28 -0.24 14.64
N VAL A 181 -28.41 0.47 14.69
CA VAL A 181 -29.75 -0.07 14.40
C VAL A 181 -29.79 -0.27 12.89
N HIS A 182 -30.04 -1.50 12.45
CA HIS A 182 -30.36 -1.78 11.06
C HIS A 182 -31.75 -1.22 10.74
N PRO A 183 -31.91 -0.42 9.67
CA PRO A 183 -33.22 -0.08 9.14
C PRO A 183 -33.74 -1.26 8.30
N ASP A 184 -35.04 -1.52 8.42
CA ASP A 184 -35.85 -2.49 7.68
C ASP A 184 -35.77 -3.96 8.10
N ASP A 185 -36.61 -4.33 9.09
CA ASP A 185 -37.48 -5.50 8.95
C ASP A 185 -38.83 -5.24 9.65
N ARG A 186 -39.70 -4.61 8.85
CA ARG A 186 -41.16 -4.78 8.71
C ARG A 186 -42.00 -5.19 9.93
N GLU A 187 -42.93 -4.28 10.19
CA GLU A 187 -44.23 -4.48 10.83
C GLU A 187 -44.87 -5.87 10.60
N THR A 188 -45.34 -6.47 11.70
CA THR A 188 -46.65 -7.14 11.73
C THR A 188 -47.29 -6.89 13.09
N PRO A 189 -48.52 -6.35 13.17
CA PRO A 189 -49.24 -6.19 14.43
C PRO A 189 -50.09 -7.43 14.71
N THR A 190 -50.00 -7.96 15.93
CA THR A 190 -51.07 -8.84 16.45
C THR A 190 -51.56 -8.30 17.78
N HIS A 191 -52.72 -7.68 17.72
CA HIS A 191 -53.63 -7.49 18.84
C HIS A 191 -54.05 -8.85 19.41
N LYS A 192 -53.95 -9.00 20.73
CA LYS A 192 -55.08 -9.25 21.64
C LYS A 192 -54.62 -9.16 23.09
#